data_AF-A0A8S1NGG0-F1
#
_entry.id   AF-A0A8S1NGG0-F1
#
_cell.length_a   1.000
_cell.length_b   1.000
_cell.length_c   1.000
_cell.angle_alpha   90.00
_cell.angle_beta   90.00
_cell.angle_gamma   90.00
#
_symmetry.space_group_name_H-M   'P 1'
#
loop_
_entity.id
_entity.type
_entity.pdbx_description
1 polymer ?
#
loop_
_entity_poly.entity_id
_entity_poly.type
_entity_poly.pdbx_seq_one_letter_code
_entity_poly.pdbx_strand_id
1 'polypeptide(L)'
;MFNFMNSRMDEFIEEKKDIKLILDESLLLQDLLMPQQQYKLLNYVKDHPEHLETLIEYITEFGDEANHSRQQYKYPFLASEILSKENDFFQDFLFEEQNLHYLNRLFSLLNEDILNITQAGYFSKVILTLLKKKHFKMLQYLNERDISNLLKHIDIIHIAEIIEKVIIPDPNDENQLLEKQKSILQRVMKISLNRYYEIEVFDNCLLIINNLLKSSINPDQEELIKILLNPYFFLTICYQSQRTAAYELVSNLLQYINNSGKTDYFLYFMDVAKHLPNAFTTVNFYAIPHQTTYGQIIIPFSSNKLILLQIFYLLLLSEKEEILNELINNQSFQVITNLILSHEFNNQALIWFDKIVNIIFQKLPQMFKSIQEFLALTIIKYNKNEKKKVGSLQYNISPGYQGILTKISNLLVDNHFTNEVWDQYVNDTLFKINSVEKQLLCDVDPKPRQMFQCIQDSTTFQPQKGNDDKEEDIEVEEEDIPEDDNNKENENDDYDKDQDLEFDQEQDQDQEQEQEKFYDCNEEGRLQQLEEMQQQIQQEEPKVEYFQSKHKKSSEEQELIDEQIEEIISDPQTKPEQVAQIIQNEEAFIDDIGPLELENKQDHQVNEYYKKHDDPKNEE
;
A
#
# COMPACT_ATOMS: atom_id res chain seq x y z
N MET A 1 -1.90 56.16 1.42
CA MET A 1 -2.43 55.74 0.11
C MET A 1 -1.47 54.68 -0.39
N PHE A 2 -1.64 53.43 0.05
CA PHE A 2 -0.85 52.31 -0.42
C PHE A 2 -1.48 51.85 -1.74
N ASN A 3 -0.76 52.00 -2.85
CA ASN A 3 -1.12 51.33 -4.09
C ASN A 3 -1.00 49.83 -3.82
N PHE A 4 -2.13 49.14 -3.68
CA PHE A 4 -2.16 47.71 -3.97
C PHE A 4 -1.71 47.59 -5.42
N MET A 5 -0.54 46.99 -5.65
CA MET A 5 -0.28 46.43 -6.97
C MET A 5 -1.40 45.41 -7.20
N ASN A 6 -2.19 45.61 -8.25
CA ASN A 6 -3.10 44.57 -8.72
C ASN A 6 -2.26 43.32 -8.90
N SER A 7 -2.65 42.24 -8.23
CA SER A 7 -1.97 40.99 -8.47
C SER A 7 -2.31 40.51 -9.88
N ARG A 8 -1.42 39.71 -10.46
CA ARG A 8 -1.67 39.10 -11.77
C ARG A 8 -3.03 38.42 -11.85
N MET A 9 -3.50 37.78 -10.77
CA MET A 9 -4.84 37.17 -10.75
C MET A 9 -5.97 38.19 -10.78
N ASP A 10 -5.83 39.37 -10.16
CA ASP A 10 -6.86 40.42 -10.22
C ASP A 10 -7.03 40.96 -11.64
N GLU A 11 -5.90 41.29 -12.30
CA GLU A 11 -5.91 41.76 -13.69
C GLU A 11 -6.57 40.73 -14.60
N PHE A 12 -6.27 39.47 -14.34
CA PHE A 12 -6.70 38.37 -15.15
C PHE A 12 -8.20 38.03 -14.97
N ILE A 13 -8.68 38.04 -13.73
CA ILE A 13 -10.10 37.91 -13.39
C ILE A 13 -10.89 39.07 -14.03
N GLU A 14 -10.38 40.30 -13.94
CA GLU A 14 -11.02 41.48 -14.53
C GLU A 14 -11.08 41.39 -16.07
N GLU A 15 -10.04 40.84 -16.71
CA GLU A 15 -9.95 40.77 -18.17
C GLU A 15 -10.81 39.64 -18.77
N LYS A 16 -10.76 38.43 -18.22
CA LYS A 16 -11.37 37.26 -18.86
C LYS A 16 -12.83 37.01 -18.47
N LYS A 17 -13.18 37.22 -17.19
CA LYS A 17 -14.54 37.02 -16.62
C LYS A 17 -15.24 35.69 -16.96
N ASP A 18 -14.50 34.68 -17.42
CA ASP A 18 -15.00 33.36 -17.80
C ASP A 18 -14.01 32.32 -17.26
N ILE A 19 -14.51 31.39 -16.45
CA ILE A 19 -13.70 30.34 -15.85
C ILE A 19 -12.95 29.51 -16.89
N LYS A 20 -13.51 29.29 -18.09
CA LYS A 20 -12.82 28.53 -19.15
C LYS A 20 -11.55 29.21 -19.62
N LEU A 21 -11.61 30.53 -19.79
CA LEU A 21 -10.45 31.34 -20.14
C LEU A 21 -9.42 31.35 -19.00
N ILE A 22 -9.86 31.25 -17.75
CA ILE A 22 -8.97 31.11 -16.60
C ILE A 22 -8.26 29.76 -16.57
N LEU A 23 -8.97 28.67 -16.84
CA LEU A 23 -8.37 27.35 -16.96
C LEU A 23 -7.39 27.22 -18.15
N ASP A 24 -7.46 28.12 -19.12
CA ASP A 24 -6.54 28.13 -20.25
C ASP A 24 -5.20 28.85 -20.00
N GLU A 25 -5.05 29.52 -18.84
CA GLU A 25 -3.80 30.20 -18.51
C GLU A 25 -2.64 29.23 -18.24
N SER A 26 -1.52 29.48 -18.91
CA SER A 26 -0.32 28.66 -18.82
C SER A 26 0.30 28.63 -17.43
N LEU A 27 0.17 29.73 -16.67
CA LEU A 27 0.78 29.87 -15.35
C LEU A 27 -0.24 29.71 -14.21
N LEU A 28 -1.48 29.25 -14.48
CA LEU A 28 -2.50 29.08 -13.46
C LEU A 28 -2.02 28.18 -12.30
N LEU A 29 -1.33 27.09 -12.63
CA LEU A 29 -0.76 26.18 -11.61
C LEU A 29 0.27 26.88 -10.73
N GLN A 30 1.12 27.72 -11.31
CA GLN A 30 2.10 28.50 -10.56
C GLN A 30 1.42 29.53 -9.65
N ASP A 31 0.37 30.20 -10.16
CA ASP A 31 -0.43 31.13 -9.35
C ASP A 31 -1.10 30.39 -8.19
N LEU A 32 -1.60 29.17 -8.44
CA LEU A 32 -2.19 28.29 -7.45
C LEU A 32 -1.20 27.75 -6.41
N LEU A 33 0.11 28.00 -6.51
CA LEU A 33 1.08 27.76 -5.44
C LEU A 33 1.17 28.95 -4.46
N MET A 34 0.74 30.14 -4.88
CA MET A 34 0.81 31.35 -4.07
C MET A 34 -0.49 31.55 -3.26
N PRO A 35 -0.46 31.56 -1.91
CA PRO A 35 -1.67 31.64 -1.09
C PRO A 35 -2.56 32.86 -1.38
N GLN A 36 -1.93 34.00 -1.71
CA GLN A 36 -2.67 35.22 -2.06
C GLN A 36 -3.45 35.09 -3.37
N GLN A 37 -2.92 34.40 -4.37
CA GLN A 37 -3.61 34.19 -5.65
C GLN A 37 -4.71 33.14 -5.48
N GLN A 38 -4.45 32.07 -4.73
CA GLN A 38 -5.45 31.06 -4.36
C GLN A 38 -6.67 31.73 -3.69
N TYR A 39 -6.44 32.59 -2.69
CA TYR A 39 -7.50 33.30 -1.99
C TYR A 39 -8.34 34.17 -2.92
N LYS A 40 -7.71 34.85 -3.88
CA LYS A 40 -8.40 35.71 -4.86
C LYS A 40 -9.26 34.92 -5.83
N LEU A 41 -8.70 33.87 -6.41
CA LEU A 41 -9.43 33.01 -7.33
C LEU A 41 -10.61 32.33 -6.65
N LEU A 42 -10.44 31.81 -5.44
CA LEU A 42 -11.52 31.17 -4.70
C LEU A 42 -12.63 32.14 -4.30
N ASN A 43 -12.30 33.37 -3.92
CA ASN A 43 -13.33 34.38 -3.68
C ASN A 43 -14.08 34.75 -4.97
N TYR A 44 -13.37 34.87 -6.10
CA TYR A 44 -14.02 35.10 -7.38
C TYR A 44 -14.98 33.96 -7.75
N VAL A 45 -14.53 32.70 -7.63
CA VAL A 45 -15.36 31.51 -7.88
C VAL A 45 -16.56 31.47 -6.93
N LYS A 46 -16.36 31.82 -5.66
CA LYS A 46 -17.44 31.91 -4.66
C LYS A 46 -18.49 32.96 -5.01
N ASP A 47 -18.05 34.14 -5.47
CA ASP A 47 -18.93 35.26 -5.80
C ASP A 47 -19.66 35.06 -7.14
N HIS A 48 -19.26 34.06 -7.93
CA HIS A 48 -19.81 33.73 -9.25
C HIS A 48 -20.26 32.25 -9.31
N PRO A 49 -21.49 31.94 -8.84
CA PRO A 49 -22.04 30.58 -8.78
C PRO A 49 -21.86 29.75 -10.06
N GLU A 50 -22.04 30.36 -11.23
CA GLU A 50 -21.90 29.71 -12.53
C GLU A 50 -20.49 29.15 -12.78
N HIS A 51 -19.46 29.79 -12.23
CA HIS A 51 -18.09 29.32 -12.33
C HIS A 51 -17.85 28.13 -11.42
N LEU A 52 -18.39 28.17 -10.20
CA LEU A 52 -18.32 27.03 -9.29
C LEU A 52 -19.07 25.81 -9.84
N GLU A 53 -20.27 26.01 -10.39
CA GLU A 53 -21.02 24.94 -11.07
C GLU A 53 -20.21 24.32 -12.20
N THR A 54 -19.61 25.15 -13.08
CA THR A 54 -18.77 24.68 -14.20
C THR A 54 -17.56 23.87 -13.71
N LEU A 55 -16.89 24.30 -12.64
CA LEU A 55 -15.75 23.55 -12.07
C LEU A 55 -16.18 22.19 -11.52
N ILE A 56 -17.34 22.14 -10.85
CA ILE A 56 -17.90 20.89 -10.33
C ILE A 56 -18.34 19.97 -11.49
N GLU A 57 -18.92 20.52 -12.56
CA GLU A 57 -19.29 19.77 -13.76
C GLU A 57 -18.06 19.11 -14.39
N TYR A 58 -16.93 19.82 -14.53
CA TYR A 58 -15.71 19.21 -15.03
C TYR A 58 -15.19 18.04 -14.18
N ILE A 59 -15.45 18.05 -12.87
CA ILE A 59 -15.08 16.92 -12.00
C ILE A 59 -16.07 15.76 -12.12
N THR A 60 -17.36 16.06 -12.29
CA THR A 60 -18.45 15.08 -12.14
C THR A 60 -18.96 14.50 -13.45
N GLU A 61 -18.75 15.16 -14.59
CA GLU A 61 -19.20 14.72 -15.90
C GLU A 61 -18.02 14.35 -16.78
N PHE A 62 -18.11 13.22 -17.47
CA PHE A 62 -17.09 12.82 -18.43
C PHE A 62 -17.43 13.45 -19.78
N GLY A 63 -16.51 14.23 -20.36
CA GLY A 63 -16.73 14.85 -21.66
C GLY A 63 -16.92 13.79 -22.76
N ASP A 64 -17.88 13.99 -23.66
CA ASP A 64 -18.06 13.15 -24.85
C ASP A 64 -16.77 13.08 -25.68
N GLU A 65 -16.45 11.91 -26.24
CA GLU A 65 -15.25 11.66 -27.08
C GLU A 65 -15.10 12.62 -28.28
N ALA A 66 -16.20 13.26 -28.70
CA ALA A 66 -16.21 14.25 -29.76
C ALA A 66 -15.63 15.62 -29.34
N ASN A 67 -15.48 15.89 -28.03
CA ASN A 67 -14.98 17.15 -27.50
C ASN A 67 -13.48 17.08 -27.17
N HIS A 68 -12.76 18.14 -27.56
CA HIS A 68 -11.32 18.33 -27.42
C HIS A 68 -10.72 17.81 -26.10
N SER A 69 -9.52 17.20 -26.17
CA SER A 69 -8.72 16.65 -25.05
C SER A 69 -8.66 17.52 -23.78
N ARG A 70 -8.83 18.84 -23.93
CA ARG A 70 -8.92 19.81 -22.83
C ARG A 70 -10.09 19.54 -21.88
N GLN A 71 -11.28 19.20 -22.39
CA GLN A 71 -12.45 18.94 -21.55
C GLN A 71 -12.38 17.57 -20.85
N GLN A 72 -11.64 16.63 -21.43
CA GLN A 72 -11.51 15.28 -20.89
C GLN A 72 -10.47 15.19 -19.76
N TYR A 73 -9.36 15.94 -19.87
CA TYR A 73 -8.26 15.82 -18.90
C TYR A 73 -7.83 17.16 -18.29
N LYS A 74 -7.58 18.19 -19.11
CA LYS A 74 -7.02 19.48 -18.63
C LYS A 74 -7.95 20.19 -17.65
N TYR A 75 -9.21 20.40 -18.04
CA TYR A 75 -10.17 21.15 -17.22
C TYR A 75 -10.59 20.40 -15.94
N PRO A 76 -10.91 19.09 -15.98
CA PRO A 76 -11.16 18.32 -14.75
C PRO A 76 -9.99 18.36 -13.77
N PHE A 77 -8.76 18.21 -14.28
CA PHE A 77 -7.55 18.31 -13.48
C PHE A 77 -7.43 19.69 -12.82
N LEU A 78 -7.46 20.77 -13.60
CA LEU A 78 -7.33 22.13 -13.06
C LEU A 78 -8.48 22.52 -12.13
N ALA A 79 -9.71 22.06 -12.41
CA ALA A 79 -10.84 22.26 -11.53
C ALA A 79 -10.61 21.58 -10.17
N SER A 80 -10.09 20.35 -10.17
CA SER A 80 -9.72 19.65 -8.94
C SER A 80 -8.63 20.40 -8.18
N GLU A 81 -7.62 20.98 -8.86
CA GLU A 81 -6.56 21.78 -8.21
C GLU A 81 -7.10 23.03 -7.53
N ILE A 82 -8.03 23.74 -8.18
CA ILE A 82 -8.65 24.95 -7.62
C ILE A 82 -9.49 24.58 -6.39
N LEU A 83 -10.39 23.61 -6.52
CA LEU A 83 -11.33 23.25 -5.46
C LEU A 83 -10.68 22.49 -4.30
N SER A 84 -9.50 21.91 -4.49
CA SER A 84 -8.73 21.25 -3.44
C SER A 84 -7.78 22.17 -2.66
N LYS A 85 -7.83 23.50 -2.86
CA LYS A 85 -7.00 24.42 -2.07
C LYS A 85 -7.55 24.61 -0.65
N GLU A 86 -6.64 24.65 0.31
CA GLU A 86 -6.98 24.76 1.74
C GLU A 86 -7.34 26.21 2.11
N ASN A 87 -8.61 26.58 1.89
CA ASN A 87 -9.13 27.90 2.23
C ASN A 87 -10.38 27.79 3.10
N ASP A 88 -10.26 28.20 4.36
CA ASP A 88 -11.32 27.98 5.36
C ASP A 88 -12.61 28.73 5.00
N PHE A 89 -12.50 29.95 4.45
CA PHE A 89 -13.66 30.76 4.06
C PHE A 89 -14.46 30.12 2.92
N PHE A 90 -13.77 29.57 1.92
CA PHE A 90 -14.39 28.88 0.80
C PHE A 90 -15.02 27.56 1.25
N GLN A 91 -14.32 26.80 2.08
CA GLN A 91 -14.84 25.55 2.63
C GLN A 91 -16.08 25.80 3.51
N ASP A 92 -16.07 26.81 4.38
CA ASP A 92 -17.23 27.17 5.21
C ASP A 92 -18.43 27.56 4.35
N PHE A 93 -18.20 28.31 3.26
CA PHE A 93 -19.24 28.66 2.29
C PHE A 93 -19.93 27.42 1.70
N LEU A 94 -19.18 26.37 1.34
CA LEU A 94 -19.75 25.13 0.79
C LEU A 94 -20.66 24.39 1.78
N PHE A 95 -20.42 24.54 3.09
CA PHE A 95 -21.21 23.90 4.16
C PHE A 95 -22.38 24.76 4.67
N GLU A 96 -22.60 25.95 4.14
CA GLU A 96 -23.79 26.74 4.44
C GLU A 96 -25.04 26.07 3.85
N GLU A 97 -26.17 26.08 4.58
CA GLU A 97 -27.40 25.36 4.18
C GLU A 97 -27.86 25.68 2.75
N GLN A 98 -27.78 26.95 2.34
CA GLN A 98 -28.12 27.40 0.99
C GLN A 98 -27.19 26.85 -0.12
N ASN A 99 -25.96 26.48 0.22
CA ASN A 99 -24.90 26.10 -0.73
C ASN A 99 -24.63 24.59 -0.76
N LEU A 100 -25.31 23.80 0.08
CA LEU A 100 -25.17 22.33 0.11
C LEU A 100 -25.45 21.65 -1.24
N HIS A 101 -26.13 22.32 -2.16
CA HIS A 101 -26.38 21.82 -3.52
C HIS A 101 -25.08 21.59 -4.31
N TYR A 102 -24.00 22.35 -4.06
CA TYR A 102 -22.68 22.10 -4.66
C TYR A 102 -22.08 20.78 -4.20
N LEU A 103 -22.18 20.47 -2.91
CA LEU A 103 -21.76 19.18 -2.37
C LEU A 103 -22.65 18.06 -2.93
N ASN A 104 -23.97 18.27 -3.01
CA ASN A 104 -24.87 17.28 -3.61
C ASN A 104 -24.51 16.97 -5.07
N ARG A 105 -24.07 17.98 -5.83
CA ARG A 105 -23.59 17.80 -7.20
C ARG A 105 -22.28 17.03 -7.24
N LEU A 106 -21.30 17.33 -6.39
CA LEU A 106 -20.06 16.55 -6.28
C LEU A 106 -20.35 15.08 -5.94
N PHE A 107 -21.15 14.83 -4.91
CA PHE A 107 -21.53 13.48 -4.48
C PHE A 107 -22.45 12.76 -5.48
N SER A 108 -23.05 13.48 -6.43
CA SER A 108 -23.87 12.86 -7.48
C SER A 108 -23.07 11.90 -8.36
N LEU A 109 -21.76 12.11 -8.49
CA LEU A 109 -20.82 11.23 -9.16
C LEU A 109 -20.89 9.79 -8.63
N LEU A 110 -21.13 9.61 -7.33
CA LEU A 110 -21.19 8.28 -6.72
C LEU A 110 -22.51 7.53 -7.00
N ASN A 111 -23.49 8.18 -7.63
CA ASN A 111 -24.74 7.53 -8.01
C ASN A 111 -24.56 6.55 -9.17
N GLU A 112 -23.58 6.79 -10.04
CA GLU A 112 -23.25 5.90 -11.14
C GLU A 112 -22.91 4.50 -10.61
N ASP A 113 -23.26 3.46 -11.36
CA ASP A 113 -22.96 2.07 -10.98
C ASP A 113 -21.51 1.69 -11.28
N ILE A 114 -20.91 2.33 -12.28
CA ILE A 114 -19.51 2.18 -12.66
C ILE A 114 -18.89 3.55 -12.62
N LEU A 115 -17.85 3.73 -11.80
CA LEU A 115 -17.19 5.01 -11.62
C LEU A 115 -15.85 5.03 -12.38
N ASN A 116 -15.61 6.09 -13.14
CA ASN A 116 -14.33 6.31 -13.80
C ASN A 116 -13.23 6.61 -12.77
N ILE A 117 -12.11 5.88 -12.83
CA ILE A 117 -11.01 5.97 -11.85
C ILE A 117 -10.39 7.39 -11.82
N THR A 118 -10.22 8.03 -12.98
CA THR A 118 -9.65 9.37 -13.09
C THR A 118 -10.56 10.42 -12.46
N GLN A 119 -11.87 10.37 -12.74
CA GLN A 119 -12.85 11.24 -12.08
C GLN A 119 -12.93 10.99 -10.57
N ALA A 120 -12.88 9.72 -10.15
CA ALA A 120 -12.81 9.37 -8.73
C ALA A 120 -11.56 9.97 -8.05
N GLY A 121 -10.43 10.04 -8.76
CA GLY A 121 -9.22 10.72 -8.30
C GLY A 121 -9.42 12.22 -8.09
N TYR A 122 -10.00 12.93 -9.06
CA TYR A 122 -10.31 14.36 -8.92
C TYR A 122 -11.33 14.64 -7.81
N PHE A 123 -12.39 13.84 -7.75
CA PHE A 123 -13.39 13.90 -6.70
C PHE A 123 -12.77 13.67 -5.32
N SER A 124 -12.01 12.59 -5.16
CA SER A 124 -11.35 12.25 -3.89
C SER A 124 -10.40 13.35 -3.43
N LYS A 125 -9.64 13.93 -4.35
CA LYS A 125 -8.76 15.07 -4.04
C LYS A 125 -9.52 16.23 -3.39
N VAL A 126 -10.67 16.62 -3.94
CA VAL A 126 -11.50 17.69 -3.36
C VAL A 126 -12.08 17.27 -2.00
N ILE A 127 -12.65 16.06 -1.91
CA ILE A 127 -13.30 15.58 -0.68
C ILE A 127 -12.29 15.38 0.47
N LEU A 128 -11.09 14.87 0.20
CA LEU A 128 -10.04 14.70 1.19
C LEU A 128 -9.57 16.04 1.74
N THR A 129 -9.44 17.08 0.90
CA THR A 129 -9.15 18.45 1.36
C THR A 129 -10.24 18.96 2.31
N LEU A 130 -11.52 18.70 2.01
CA LEU A 130 -12.62 19.10 2.89
C LEU A 130 -12.60 18.31 4.20
N LEU A 131 -12.36 17.00 4.16
CA LEU A 131 -12.26 16.15 5.34
C LEU A 131 -11.10 16.56 6.26
N LYS A 132 -9.99 17.05 5.72
CA LYS A 132 -8.81 17.46 6.50
C LYS A 132 -9.11 18.59 7.50
N LYS A 133 -9.98 19.54 7.14
CA LYS A 133 -10.27 20.73 7.99
C LYS A 133 -11.71 20.81 8.48
N LYS A 134 -12.65 20.14 7.81
CA LYS A 134 -14.09 20.19 8.08
C LYS A 134 -14.64 18.78 8.31
N HIS A 135 -13.87 17.94 9.01
CA HIS A 135 -14.21 16.54 9.29
C HIS A 135 -15.61 16.38 9.88
N PHE A 136 -15.94 17.03 11.01
CA PHE A 136 -17.28 16.95 11.59
C PHE A 136 -18.39 17.44 10.68
N LYS A 137 -18.21 18.57 9.99
CA LYS A 137 -19.22 19.10 9.05
C LYS A 137 -19.49 18.12 7.90
N MET A 138 -18.44 17.49 7.37
CA MET A 138 -18.57 16.44 6.36
C MET A 138 -19.32 15.22 6.91
N LEU A 139 -18.99 14.78 8.12
CA LEU A 139 -19.72 13.69 8.77
C LEU A 139 -21.18 14.04 9.04
N GLN A 140 -21.54 15.29 9.33
CA GLN A 140 -22.93 15.72 9.44
C GLN A 140 -23.66 15.72 8.10
N TYR A 141 -22.97 16.16 7.04
CA TYR A 141 -23.50 16.24 5.69
C TYR A 141 -23.85 14.86 5.11
N LEU A 142 -22.93 13.89 5.22
CA LEU A 142 -23.11 12.57 4.62
C LEU A 142 -24.39 11.91 5.13
N ASN A 143 -25.26 11.40 4.26
CA ASN A 143 -26.41 10.61 4.67
C ASN A 143 -26.17 9.10 4.41
N GLU A 144 -27.14 8.25 4.75
CA GLU A 144 -27.03 6.80 4.55
C GLU A 144 -26.89 6.40 3.07
N ARG A 145 -27.46 7.17 2.14
CA ARG A 145 -27.29 6.95 0.70
C ARG A 145 -25.87 7.27 0.28
N ASP A 146 -25.30 8.39 0.71
CA ASP A 146 -23.92 8.78 0.36
C ASP A 146 -22.91 7.75 0.89
N ILE A 147 -23.07 7.31 2.14
CA ILE A 147 -22.26 6.25 2.74
C ILE A 147 -22.40 4.94 1.95
N SER A 148 -23.61 4.60 1.54
CA SER A 148 -23.85 3.37 0.76
C SER A 148 -23.21 3.45 -0.63
N ASN A 149 -23.24 4.62 -1.27
CA ASN A 149 -22.60 4.85 -2.56
C ASN A 149 -21.06 4.85 -2.44
N LEU A 150 -20.48 5.43 -1.38
CA LEU A 150 -19.05 5.30 -1.10
C LEU A 150 -18.65 3.83 -0.98
N LEU A 151 -19.39 3.06 -0.16
CA LEU A 151 -19.12 1.64 0.04
C LEU A 151 -19.37 0.77 -1.20
N LYS A 152 -20.25 1.21 -2.11
CA LYS A 152 -20.48 0.56 -3.42
C LYS A 152 -19.20 0.54 -4.25
N HIS A 153 -18.47 1.67 -4.23
CA HIS A 153 -17.27 1.95 -5.02
C HIS A 153 -15.95 1.73 -4.24
N ILE A 154 -15.98 0.89 -3.20
CA ILE A 154 -14.80 0.64 -2.34
C ILE A 154 -13.66 -0.09 -3.07
N ASP A 155 -13.91 -0.66 -4.24
CA ASP A 155 -12.92 -1.22 -5.15
C ASP A 155 -11.96 -0.15 -5.72
N ILE A 156 -12.39 1.11 -5.76
CA ILE A 156 -11.55 2.23 -6.20
C ILE A 156 -10.77 2.79 -5.00
N ILE A 157 -9.44 2.75 -5.07
CA ILE A 157 -8.54 3.20 -4.00
C ILE A 157 -8.83 4.65 -3.54
N HIS A 158 -9.12 5.55 -4.48
CA HIS A 158 -9.45 6.94 -4.19
C HIS A 158 -10.71 7.08 -3.33
N ILE A 159 -11.69 6.19 -3.49
CA ILE A 159 -12.90 6.16 -2.66
C ILE A 159 -12.61 5.50 -1.30
N ALA A 160 -11.78 4.46 -1.29
CA ALA A 160 -11.32 3.83 -0.05
C ALA A 160 -10.59 4.82 0.87
N GLU A 161 -9.76 5.71 0.33
CA GLU A 161 -9.09 6.79 1.07
C GLU A 161 -10.09 7.78 1.71
N ILE A 162 -11.19 8.10 1.01
CA ILE A 162 -12.28 8.93 1.58
C ILE A 162 -12.93 8.18 2.75
N ILE A 163 -13.29 6.90 2.55
CA ILE A 163 -13.91 6.08 3.59
C ILE A 163 -12.99 5.98 4.81
N GLU A 164 -11.69 5.79 4.59
CA GLU A 164 -10.67 5.81 5.64
C GLU A 164 -10.73 7.11 6.44
N LYS A 165 -10.65 8.27 5.77
CA LYS A 165 -10.70 9.58 6.45
C LYS A 165 -12.04 9.90 7.10
N VAL A 166 -13.13 9.29 6.64
CA VAL A 166 -14.45 9.38 7.29
C VAL A 166 -14.50 8.54 8.57
N ILE A 167 -13.88 7.36 8.58
CA ILE A 167 -13.87 6.46 9.74
C ILE A 167 -12.89 6.94 10.81
N ILE A 168 -11.69 7.37 10.43
CA ILE A 168 -10.63 7.78 11.37
C ILE A 168 -11.02 9.13 11.98
N PRO A 169 -11.24 9.20 13.31
CA PRO A 169 -11.54 10.46 13.97
C PRO A 169 -10.39 11.45 13.90
N ASP A 170 -10.74 12.72 13.65
CA ASP A 170 -9.81 13.85 13.71
C ASP A 170 -9.50 14.18 15.18
N PRO A 171 -8.23 14.10 15.62
CA PRO A 171 -7.85 14.44 17.00
C PRO A 171 -8.10 15.91 17.37
N ASN A 172 -8.22 16.80 16.38
CA ASN A 172 -8.44 18.23 16.61
C ASN A 172 -9.93 18.60 16.70
N ASP A 173 -10.83 17.66 16.43
CA ASP A 173 -12.27 17.90 16.40
C ASP A 173 -12.94 17.38 17.69
N GLU A 174 -13.36 18.31 18.56
CA GLU A 174 -14.08 17.99 19.79
C GLU A 174 -15.46 17.36 19.52
N ASN A 175 -16.01 17.56 18.33
CA ASN A 175 -17.32 17.06 17.96
C ASN A 175 -17.19 15.83 17.06
N GLN A 176 -17.29 14.65 17.66
CA GLN A 176 -17.20 13.41 16.90
C GLN A 176 -18.54 12.70 16.76
N LEU A 177 -18.77 12.10 15.58
CA LEU A 177 -19.94 11.27 15.28
C LEU A 177 -19.57 9.79 15.34
N LEU A 178 -19.04 9.38 16.49
CA LEU A 178 -18.42 8.07 16.69
C LEU A 178 -19.37 6.91 16.35
N GLU A 179 -20.65 6.97 16.73
CA GLU A 179 -21.62 5.90 16.40
C GLU A 179 -21.82 5.72 14.90
N LYS A 180 -21.73 6.81 14.13
CA LYS A 180 -21.77 6.75 12.67
C LYS A 180 -20.51 6.10 12.11
N GLN A 181 -19.33 6.48 12.61
CA GLN A 181 -18.06 5.90 12.20
C GLN A 181 -18.00 4.39 12.54
N LYS A 182 -18.47 3.99 13.72
CA LYS A 182 -18.64 2.59 14.12
C LYS A 182 -19.52 1.81 13.14
N SER A 183 -20.66 2.39 12.72
CA SER A 183 -21.56 1.78 11.73
C SER A 183 -20.88 1.59 10.37
N ILE A 184 -20.15 2.60 9.89
CA ILE A 184 -19.40 2.52 8.63
C ILE A 184 -18.30 1.44 8.72
N LEU A 185 -17.52 1.43 9.80
CA LEU A 185 -16.47 0.42 10.03
C LEU A 185 -17.04 -1.00 10.07
N GLN A 186 -18.17 -1.23 10.74
CA GLN A 186 -18.85 -2.52 10.75
C GLN A 186 -19.30 -2.96 9.35
N ARG A 187 -19.75 -2.01 8.52
CA ARG A 187 -20.09 -2.29 7.11
C ARG A 187 -18.85 -2.66 6.29
N VAL A 188 -17.73 -1.97 6.47
CA VAL A 188 -16.43 -2.30 5.85
C VAL A 188 -15.99 -3.72 6.25
N MET A 189 -16.07 -4.07 7.53
CA MET A 189 -15.77 -5.43 8.01
C MET A 189 -16.70 -6.49 7.40
N LYS A 190 -17.99 -6.17 7.24
CA LYS A 190 -18.94 -7.08 6.61
C LYS A 190 -18.64 -7.25 5.12
N ILE A 191 -18.20 -6.21 4.43
CA ILE A 191 -17.79 -6.29 3.02
C ILE A 191 -16.57 -7.19 2.88
N SER A 192 -15.53 -6.99 3.72
CA SER A 192 -14.31 -7.81 3.66
C SER A 192 -14.57 -9.30 3.88
N LEU A 193 -15.56 -9.66 4.70
CA LEU A 193 -16.00 -11.06 4.86
C LEU A 193 -16.72 -11.65 3.64
N ASN A 194 -17.55 -10.86 2.97
CA ASN A 194 -18.48 -11.39 1.97
C ASN A 194 -17.95 -11.24 0.55
N ARG A 195 -16.94 -10.39 0.33
CA ARG A 195 -16.32 -10.08 -0.95
C ARG A 195 -14.80 -10.31 -0.94
N TYR A 196 -14.29 -11.23 -0.11
CA TYR A 196 -12.85 -11.54 -0.03
C TYR A 196 -12.23 -12.09 -1.32
N TYR A 197 -13.06 -12.54 -2.26
CA TYR A 197 -12.64 -13.04 -3.58
C TYR A 197 -12.38 -11.90 -4.58
N GLU A 198 -12.85 -10.69 -4.31
CA GLU A 198 -12.59 -9.48 -5.10
C GLU A 198 -11.36 -8.80 -4.51
N ILE A 199 -10.26 -8.80 -5.26
CA ILE A 199 -8.93 -8.45 -4.75
C ILE A 199 -8.90 -6.99 -4.31
N GLU A 200 -9.33 -6.10 -5.19
CA GLU A 200 -9.32 -4.65 -5.01
C GLU A 200 -10.20 -4.25 -3.82
N VAL A 201 -11.43 -4.78 -3.76
CA VAL A 201 -12.36 -4.57 -2.64
C VAL A 201 -11.75 -5.02 -1.32
N PHE A 202 -11.20 -6.23 -1.30
CA PHE A 202 -10.68 -6.83 -0.09
C PHE A 202 -9.43 -6.10 0.43
N ASP A 203 -8.49 -5.80 -0.45
CA ASP A 203 -7.25 -5.10 -0.11
C ASP A 203 -7.56 -3.67 0.36
N ASN A 204 -8.50 -2.96 -0.28
CA ASN A 204 -8.95 -1.64 0.16
C ASN A 204 -9.67 -1.67 1.52
N CYS A 205 -10.53 -2.66 1.77
CA CYS A 205 -11.12 -2.87 3.10
C CYS A 205 -10.05 -3.06 4.17
N LEU A 206 -9.04 -3.89 3.91
CA LEU A 206 -7.96 -4.14 4.85
C LEU A 206 -7.04 -2.93 5.04
N LEU A 207 -6.82 -2.14 3.99
CA LEU A 207 -6.09 -0.88 4.07
C LEU A 207 -6.77 0.09 5.05
N ILE A 208 -8.07 0.32 4.88
CA ILE A 208 -8.90 1.17 5.76
C ILE A 208 -8.77 0.70 7.21
N ILE A 209 -8.94 -0.60 7.47
CA ILE A 209 -8.89 -1.16 8.82
C ILE A 209 -7.48 -1.05 9.42
N ASN A 210 -6.44 -1.33 8.64
CA ASN A 210 -5.05 -1.25 9.11
C ASN A 210 -4.60 0.17 9.41
N ASN A 211 -5.05 1.15 8.63
CA ASN A 211 -4.66 2.55 8.84
C ASN A 211 -5.25 3.13 10.14
N LEU A 212 -6.38 2.59 10.62
CA LEU A 212 -6.90 2.89 11.98
C LEU A 212 -5.91 2.50 13.10
N LEU A 213 -5.00 1.55 12.85
CA LEU A 213 -4.01 1.06 13.82
C LEU A 213 -2.66 1.77 13.74
N LYS A 214 -2.41 2.60 12.72
CA LYS A 214 -1.09 3.23 12.45
C LYS A 214 -0.94 4.65 13.01
N SER A 215 -2.04 5.37 13.25
CA SER A 215 -2.01 6.75 13.78
C SER A 215 -1.72 6.81 15.28
N SER A 216 -1.41 8.00 15.80
CA SER A 216 -1.41 8.23 17.26
C SER A 216 -2.82 7.97 17.80
N ILE A 217 -2.94 6.91 18.62
CA ILE A 217 -4.25 6.38 18.99
C ILE A 217 -4.87 7.24 20.10
N ASN A 218 -5.89 8.00 19.72
CA ASN A 218 -6.70 8.79 20.64
C ASN A 218 -7.85 7.94 21.27
N PRO A 219 -8.54 8.44 22.32
CA PRO A 219 -9.60 7.68 22.99
C PRO A 219 -10.76 7.24 22.08
N ASP A 220 -11.09 8.03 21.07
CA ASP A 220 -12.18 7.72 20.14
C ASP A 220 -11.78 6.65 19.11
N GLN A 221 -10.54 6.71 18.62
CA GLN A 221 -9.94 5.64 17.82
C GLN A 221 -9.91 4.34 18.60
N GLU A 222 -9.60 4.38 19.89
CA GLU A 222 -9.67 3.20 20.75
C GLU A 222 -11.08 2.57 20.78
N GLU A 223 -12.15 3.37 20.84
CA GLU A 223 -13.52 2.86 20.75
C GLU A 223 -13.82 2.15 19.42
N LEU A 224 -13.23 2.63 18.31
CA LEU A 224 -13.31 1.96 17.01
C LEU A 224 -12.49 0.67 16.99
N ILE A 225 -11.28 0.68 17.55
CA ILE A 225 -10.41 -0.51 17.64
C ILE A 225 -11.08 -1.62 18.45
N LYS A 226 -11.87 -1.30 19.48
CA LYS A 226 -12.65 -2.30 20.22
C LYS A 226 -13.58 -3.13 19.33
N ILE A 227 -14.10 -2.57 18.24
CA ILE A 227 -14.91 -3.31 17.25
C ILE A 227 -14.06 -4.35 16.50
N LEU A 228 -12.77 -4.05 16.30
CA LEU A 228 -11.82 -4.94 15.63
C LEU A 228 -11.30 -6.06 16.54
N LEU A 229 -11.59 -6.06 17.84
CA LEU A 229 -11.15 -7.10 18.79
C LEU A 229 -11.94 -8.41 18.67
N ASN A 230 -12.14 -8.86 17.43
CA ASN A 230 -12.59 -10.20 17.09
C ASN A 230 -11.53 -10.84 16.17
N PRO A 231 -10.35 -11.21 16.67
CA PRO A 231 -9.25 -11.67 15.83
C PRO A 231 -9.52 -13.05 15.20
N TYR A 232 -10.42 -13.86 15.78
CA TYR A 232 -10.84 -15.12 15.19
C TYR A 232 -11.62 -14.93 13.88
N PHE A 233 -12.44 -13.87 13.80
CA PHE A 233 -13.09 -13.46 12.57
C PHE A 233 -12.06 -13.21 11.46
N PHE A 234 -10.99 -12.46 11.76
CA PHE A 234 -9.94 -12.17 10.79
C PHE A 234 -9.11 -13.41 10.44
N LEU A 235 -8.87 -14.31 11.39
CA LEU A 235 -8.21 -15.58 11.10
C LEU A 235 -9.04 -16.47 10.16
N THR A 236 -10.37 -16.44 10.26
CA THR A 236 -11.25 -17.16 9.32
C THR A 236 -11.10 -16.61 7.90
N ILE A 237 -11.07 -15.29 7.77
CA ILE A 237 -10.78 -14.61 6.49
C ILE A 237 -9.41 -15.03 5.96
N CYS A 238 -8.38 -15.08 6.82
CA CYS A 238 -7.04 -15.50 6.43
C CYS A 238 -7.03 -16.89 5.77
N TYR A 239 -7.82 -17.85 6.28
CA TYR A 239 -7.93 -19.17 5.67
C TYR A 239 -8.63 -19.17 4.31
N GLN A 240 -9.66 -18.34 4.17
CA GLN A 240 -10.47 -18.27 2.96
C GLN A 240 -9.74 -17.52 1.83
N SER A 241 -9.16 -16.36 2.15
CA SER A 241 -8.49 -15.51 1.16
C SER A 241 -7.06 -15.97 0.90
N GLN A 242 -6.39 -16.55 1.91
CA GLN A 242 -4.93 -16.78 1.95
C GLN A 242 -4.11 -15.56 1.52
N ARG A 243 -4.64 -14.35 1.76
CA ARG A 243 -3.99 -13.07 1.47
C ARG A 243 -3.14 -12.62 2.64
N THR A 244 -1.94 -12.15 2.35
CA THR A 244 -0.96 -11.67 3.34
C THR A 244 -1.52 -10.53 4.20
N ALA A 245 -2.21 -9.56 3.59
CA ALA A 245 -2.80 -8.41 4.28
C ALA A 245 -3.76 -8.80 5.43
N ALA A 246 -4.47 -9.92 5.31
CA ALA A 246 -5.38 -10.39 6.36
C ALA A 246 -4.61 -10.86 7.61
N TYR A 247 -3.47 -11.54 7.40
CA TYR A 247 -2.58 -11.94 8.49
C TYR A 247 -1.89 -10.72 9.12
N GLU A 248 -1.50 -9.73 8.30
CA GLU A 248 -0.92 -8.46 8.78
C GLU A 248 -1.88 -7.75 9.72
N LEU A 249 -3.18 -7.72 9.43
CA LEU A 249 -4.16 -7.13 10.32
C LEU A 249 -4.20 -7.80 11.70
N VAL A 250 -4.19 -9.14 11.76
CA VAL A 250 -4.12 -9.88 13.04
C VAL A 250 -2.83 -9.55 13.79
N SER A 251 -1.71 -9.47 13.07
CA SER A 251 -0.40 -9.09 13.62
C SER A 251 -0.41 -7.65 14.17
N ASN A 252 -0.96 -6.69 13.43
CA ASN A 252 -1.03 -5.29 13.80
C ASN A 252 -1.92 -5.08 15.03
N LEU A 253 -3.03 -5.79 15.14
CA LEU A 253 -3.87 -5.78 16.35
C LEU A 253 -3.11 -6.30 17.58
N LEU A 254 -2.34 -7.38 17.45
CA LEU A 254 -1.49 -7.86 18.55
C LEU A 254 -0.37 -6.87 18.91
N GLN A 255 0.25 -6.25 17.90
CA GLN A 255 1.29 -5.24 18.12
C GLN A 255 0.72 -4.02 18.86
N TYR A 256 -0.47 -3.56 18.48
CA TYR A 256 -1.19 -2.52 19.20
C TYR A 256 -1.41 -2.88 20.67
N ILE A 257 -1.89 -4.10 20.96
CA ILE A 257 -2.15 -4.53 22.34
C ILE A 257 -0.85 -4.59 23.15
N ASN A 258 0.22 -5.14 22.57
CA ASN A 258 1.54 -5.18 23.20
C ASN A 258 2.06 -3.77 23.54
N ASN A 259 1.90 -2.81 22.61
CA ASN A 259 2.39 -1.45 22.79
C ASN A 259 1.52 -0.60 23.74
N SER A 260 0.21 -0.88 23.80
CA SER A 260 -0.73 -0.11 24.62
C SER A 260 -0.79 -0.54 26.08
N GLY A 261 -0.15 -1.66 26.45
CA GLY A 261 -0.21 -2.21 27.81
C GLY A 261 -1.58 -2.77 28.22
N LYS A 262 -2.51 -2.93 27.26
CA LYS A 262 -3.89 -3.39 27.50
C LYS A 262 -3.97 -4.90 27.65
N THR A 263 -3.46 -5.39 28.77
CA THR A 263 -3.21 -6.81 28.93
C THR A 263 -4.48 -7.69 28.90
N ASP A 264 -5.66 -7.14 29.18
CA ASP A 264 -6.93 -7.87 29.12
C ASP A 264 -7.34 -8.23 27.69
N TYR A 265 -6.85 -7.50 26.68
CA TYR A 265 -7.24 -7.72 25.29
C TYR A 265 -6.58 -8.97 24.67
N PHE A 266 -5.52 -9.50 25.28
CA PHE A 266 -4.90 -10.74 24.81
C PHE A 266 -5.85 -11.93 24.87
N LEU A 267 -6.83 -11.93 25.77
CA LEU A 267 -7.81 -13.02 25.87
C LEU A 267 -8.69 -13.14 24.62
N TYR A 268 -8.87 -12.08 23.84
CA TYR A 268 -9.56 -12.17 22.54
C TYR A 268 -8.79 -13.03 21.52
N PHE A 269 -7.48 -13.23 21.72
CA PHE A 269 -6.63 -14.02 20.83
C PHE A 269 -6.51 -15.50 21.23
N MET A 270 -7.27 -15.97 22.22
CA MET A 270 -7.25 -17.39 22.63
C MET A 270 -7.56 -18.33 21.46
N ASP A 271 -8.58 -18.01 20.65
CA ASP A 271 -8.92 -18.83 19.47
C ASP A 271 -7.83 -18.75 18.39
N VAL A 272 -7.13 -17.62 18.27
CA VAL A 272 -5.97 -17.51 17.37
C VAL A 272 -4.85 -18.44 17.83
N ALA A 273 -4.50 -18.42 19.12
CA ALA A 273 -3.49 -19.31 19.70
C ALA A 273 -3.86 -20.79 19.50
N LYS A 274 -5.13 -21.14 19.70
CA LYS A 274 -5.67 -22.49 19.52
C LYS A 274 -5.55 -23.01 18.09
N HIS A 275 -5.84 -22.16 17.11
CA HIS A 275 -5.85 -22.56 15.70
C HIS A 275 -4.52 -22.32 14.96
N LEU A 276 -3.53 -21.75 15.63
CA LEU A 276 -2.26 -21.38 15.00
C LEU A 276 -1.47 -22.55 14.38
N PRO A 277 -1.36 -23.75 15.00
CA PRO A 277 -0.67 -24.89 14.38
C PRO A 277 -1.30 -25.31 13.05
N ASN A 278 -2.62 -25.25 12.97
CA ASN A 278 -3.34 -25.52 11.73
C ASN A 278 -3.00 -24.45 10.69
N ALA A 279 -2.91 -23.17 11.07
CA ALA A 279 -2.50 -22.10 10.16
C ALA A 279 -1.11 -22.31 9.52
N PHE A 280 -0.15 -22.84 10.25
CA PHE A 280 1.17 -23.16 9.71
C PHE A 280 1.18 -24.34 8.73
N THR A 281 0.25 -25.28 8.90
CA THR A 281 0.17 -26.53 8.13
C THR A 281 -0.82 -26.47 6.97
N THR A 282 -1.71 -25.47 6.94
CA THR A 282 -2.61 -25.22 5.82
C THR A 282 -1.83 -25.08 4.51
N VAL A 283 -2.32 -25.77 3.48
CA VAL A 283 -1.75 -25.70 2.14
C VAL A 283 -1.99 -24.30 1.58
N ASN A 284 -0.90 -23.63 1.18
CA ASN A 284 -0.97 -22.35 0.50
C ASN A 284 -1.07 -22.60 -1.01
N PHE A 285 -2.22 -22.28 -1.61
CA PHE A 285 -2.44 -22.51 -3.05
C PHE A 285 -1.64 -21.55 -3.93
N TYR A 286 -1.22 -20.40 -3.39
CA TYR A 286 -0.39 -19.42 -4.08
C TYR A 286 1.12 -19.69 -3.94
N ALA A 287 1.53 -20.65 -3.11
CA ALA A 287 2.93 -21.05 -2.96
C ALA A 287 3.35 -22.01 -4.08
N ILE A 288 3.55 -21.47 -5.27
CA ILE A 288 3.92 -22.26 -6.47
C ILE A 288 5.35 -22.82 -6.30
N PRO A 289 5.54 -24.15 -6.39
CA PRO A 289 6.87 -24.74 -6.38
C PRO A 289 7.69 -24.23 -7.57
N HIS A 290 8.94 -23.86 -7.34
CA HIS A 290 9.85 -23.42 -8.39
C HIS A 290 11.19 -24.13 -8.28
N GLN A 291 11.90 -24.18 -9.40
CA GLN A 291 13.23 -24.76 -9.46
C GLN A 291 14.27 -23.69 -9.13
N THR A 292 15.15 -23.98 -8.18
CA THR A 292 16.30 -23.11 -7.87
C THR A 292 17.31 -23.14 -9.01
N THR A 293 18.25 -22.18 -9.02
CA THR A 293 19.36 -22.13 -9.99
C THR A 293 20.21 -23.39 -9.98
N TYR A 294 20.27 -24.09 -8.85
CA TYR A 294 20.92 -25.38 -8.68
C TYR A 294 19.96 -26.57 -8.83
N GLY A 295 18.83 -26.39 -9.53
CA GLY A 295 18.00 -27.50 -10.00
C GLY A 295 17.11 -28.18 -8.96
N GLN A 296 17.06 -27.69 -7.70
CA GLN A 296 16.19 -28.25 -6.67
C GLN A 296 14.79 -27.64 -6.78
N ILE A 297 13.74 -28.47 -6.72
CA ILE A 297 12.37 -27.98 -6.61
C ILE A 297 12.12 -27.62 -5.14
N ILE A 298 11.79 -26.36 -4.88
CA ILE A 298 11.44 -25.87 -3.55
C ILE A 298 10.04 -25.27 -3.54
N ILE A 299 9.34 -25.48 -2.43
CA ILE A 299 8.10 -24.75 -2.14
C ILE A 299 8.50 -23.52 -1.34
N PRO A 300 8.14 -22.30 -1.79
CA PRO A 300 8.51 -21.09 -1.07
C PRO A 300 7.82 -21.05 0.30
N PHE A 301 8.58 -20.57 1.29
CA PHE A 301 8.00 -20.18 2.58
C PHE A 301 7.25 -18.85 2.37
N SER A 302 5.94 -18.94 2.15
CA SER A 302 5.11 -17.79 1.79
C SER A 302 5.09 -16.68 2.85
N SER A 303 4.86 -15.43 2.43
CA SER A 303 4.70 -14.27 3.31
C SER A 303 3.69 -14.50 4.45
N ASN A 304 2.59 -15.20 4.19
CA ASN A 304 1.60 -15.58 5.21
C ASN A 304 2.23 -16.33 6.39
N LYS A 305 3.15 -17.27 6.10
CA LYS A 305 3.84 -18.07 7.13
C LYS A 305 4.85 -17.23 7.91
N LEU A 306 5.45 -16.22 7.28
CA LEU A 306 6.35 -15.28 7.99
C LEU A 306 5.55 -14.43 8.99
N ILE A 307 4.39 -13.93 8.58
CA ILE A 307 3.52 -13.17 9.49
C ILE A 307 2.97 -14.08 10.59
N LEU A 308 2.67 -15.35 10.31
CA LEU A 308 2.29 -16.30 11.36
C LEU A 308 3.41 -16.50 12.40
N LEU A 309 4.68 -16.49 12.00
CA LEU A 309 5.81 -16.51 12.95
C LEU A 309 5.85 -15.23 13.80
N GLN A 310 5.57 -14.07 13.19
CA GLN A 310 5.44 -12.80 13.91
C GLN A 310 4.27 -12.83 14.90
N ILE A 311 3.09 -13.33 14.49
CA ILE A 311 1.93 -13.52 15.37
C ILE A 311 2.29 -14.43 16.54
N PHE A 312 2.96 -15.56 16.30
CA PHE A 312 3.42 -16.44 17.37
C PHE A 312 4.34 -15.72 18.35
N TYR A 313 5.34 -14.98 17.84
CA TYR A 313 6.24 -14.18 18.68
C TYR A 313 5.50 -13.11 19.50
N LEU A 314 4.54 -12.40 18.90
CA LEU A 314 3.73 -11.39 19.58
C LEU A 314 2.82 -11.99 20.66
N LEU A 315 2.33 -13.21 20.47
CA LEU A 315 1.59 -13.96 21.49
C LEU A 315 2.51 -14.34 22.66
N LEU A 316 3.76 -14.71 22.40
CA LEU A 316 4.75 -14.99 23.45
C LEU A 316 5.12 -13.73 24.25
N LEU A 317 5.24 -12.58 23.59
CA LEU A 317 5.48 -11.28 24.23
C LEU A 317 4.38 -10.87 25.21
N SER A 318 3.17 -11.41 25.08
CA SER A 318 2.08 -11.12 26.01
C SER A 318 2.33 -11.58 27.45
N GLU A 319 3.21 -12.59 27.62
CA GLU A 319 3.51 -13.23 28.92
C GLU A 319 2.25 -13.76 29.65
N LYS A 320 1.12 -13.93 28.95
CA LYS A 320 -0.14 -14.42 29.53
C LYS A 320 -0.17 -15.94 29.66
N GLU A 321 -0.36 -16.43 30.89
CA GLU A 321 -0.36 -17.86 31.18
C GLU A 321 -1.40 -18.64 30.37
N GLU A 322 -2.60 -18.10 30.15
CA GLU A 322 -3.66 -18.76 29.38
C GLU A 322 -3.24 -18.99 27.92
N ILE A 323 -2.65 -17.98 27.29
CA ILE A 323 -2.15 -18.06 25.91
C ILE A 323 -0.97 -19.04 25.84
N LEU A 324 -0.02 -18.94 26.77
CA LEU A 324 1.14 -19.83 26.81
C LEU A 324 0.73 -21.30 26.98
N ASN A 325 -0.21 -21.58 27.89
CA ASN A 325 -0.75 -22.92 28.11
C ASN A 325 -1.41 -23.46 26.83
N GLU A 326 -2.18 -22.64 26.12
CA GLU A 326 -2.81 -23.05 24.86
C GLU A 326 -1.77 -23.37 23.77
N LEU A 327 -0.72 -22.55 23.64
CA LEU A 327 0.37 -22.78 22.68
C LEU A 327 1.18 -24.05 23.01
N ILE A 328 1.37 -24.35 24.30
CA ILE A 328 2.01 -25.59 24.77
C ILE A 328 1.13 -26.81 24.45
N ASN A 329 -0.16 -26.75 24.82
CA ASN A 329 -1.11 -27.84 24.67
C ASN A 329 -1.26 -28.27 23.20
N ASN A 330 -1.26 -27.31 22.28
CA ASN A 330 -1.39 -27.59 20.85
C ASN A 330 -0.05 -27.85 20.13
N GLN A 331 1.06 -27.97 20.88
CA GLN A 331 2.39 -28.26 20.34
C GLN A 331 2.84 -27.27 19.24
N SER A 332 2.44 -26.00 19.37
CA SER A 332 2.69 -24.96 18.36
C SER A 332 4.18 -24.79 18.07
N PHE A 333 5.02 -24.84 19.11
CA PHE A 333 6.47 -24.71 18.98
C PHE A 333 7.07 -25.87 18.14
N GLN A 334 6.61 -27.10 18.34
CA GLN A 334 7.07 -28.28 17.62
C GLN A 334 6.70 -28.20 16.14
N VAL A 335 5.47 -27.77 15.83
CA VAL A 335 5.01 -27.55 14.45
C VAL A 335 5.87 -26.50 13.74
N ILE A 336 6.11 -25.36 14.39
CA ILE A 336 6.96 -24.28 13.87
C ILE A 336 8.39 -24.77 13.64
N THR A 337 8.99 -25.46 14.61
CA THR A 337 10.36 -25.99 14.51
C THR A 337 10.50 -26.93 13.31
N ASN A 338 9.57 -27.88 13.16
CA ASN A 338 9.59 -28.81 12.03
C ASN A 338 9.43 -28.09 10.69
N LEU A 339 8.55 -27.08 10.63
CA LEU A 339 8.32 -26.30 9.43
C LEU A 339 9.58 -25.51 9.04
N ILE A 340 10.26 -24.87 9.98
CA ILE A 340 11.48 -24.08 9.73
C ILE A 340 12.63 -24.97 9.27
N LEU A 341 12.80 -26.14 9.89
CA LEU A 341 13.83 -27.10 9.48
C LEU A 341 13.57 -27.68 8.08
N SER A 342 12.31 -27.79 7.66
CA SER A 342 11.98 -28.18 6.28
C SER A 342 12.28 -27.09 5.25
N HIS A 343 12.39 -25.82 5.67
CA HIS A 343 12.74 -24.66 4.85
C HIS A 343 14.10 -24.09 5.27
N GLU A 344 15.11 -24.96 5.31
CA GLU A 344 16.42 -24.70 5.95
C GLU A 344 17.19 -23.48 5.43
N PHE A 345 16.89 -22.99 4.22
CA PHE A 345 17.58 -21.83 3.61
C PHE A 345 16.77 -20.53 3.66
N ASN A 346 15.61 -20.50 4.36
CA ASN A 346 14.85 -19.27 4.51
C ASN A 346 15.39 -18.43 5.70
N ASN A 347 16.22 -17.43 5.39
CA ASN A 347 16.87 -16.59 6.39
C ASN A 347 15.89 -15.84 7.30
N GLN A 348 14.75 -15.37 6.77
CA GLN A 348 13.78 -14.62 7.57
C GLN A 348 13.06 -15.52 8.60
N ALA A 349 12.65 -16.72 8.20
CA ALA A 349 12.05 -17.69 9.11
C ALA A 349 13.04 -18.11 10.21
N LEU A 350 14.30 -18.25 9.84
CA LEU A 350 15.42 -18.53 10.74
C LEU A 350 15.66 -17.40 11.76
N ILE A 351 15.62 -16.13 11.34
CA ILE A 351 15.70 -14.97 12.25
C ILE A 351 14.52 -14.95 13.23
N TRP A 352 13.30 -15.22 12.74
CA TRP A 352 12.13 -15.33 13.62
C TRP A 352 12.26 -16.48 14.62
N PHE A 353 12.77 -17.62 14.19
CA PHE A 353 13.04 -18.75 15.07
C PHE A 353 13.98 -18.37 16.21
N ASP A 354 15.08 -17.69 15.90
CA ASP A 354 16.02 -17.19 16.90
C ASP A 354 15.34 -16.22 17.88
N LYS A 355 14.54 -15.26 17.40
CA LYS A 355 13.77 -14.35 18.27
C LYS A 355 12.82 -15.10 19.21
N ILE A 356 12.08 -16.07 18.67
CA ILE A 356 11.13 -16.93 19.42
C ILE A 356 11.87 -17.73 20.50
N VAL A 357 12.99 -18.34 20.16
CA VAL A 357 13.75 -19.13 21.14
C VAL A 357 14.34 -18.22 22.23
N ASN A 358 14.91 -17.06 21.86
CA ASN A 358 15.47 -16.13 22.84
C ASN A 358 14.41 -15.63 23.84
N ILE A 359 13.21 -15.24 23.39
CA ILE A 359 12.16 -14.79 24.32
C ILE A 359 11.70 -15.91 25.25
N ILE A 360 11.60 -17.15 24.76
CA ILE A 360 11.19 -18.29 25.60
C ILE A 360 12.21 -18.52 26.71
N PHE A 361 13.50 -18.46 26.38
CA PHE A 361 14.57 -18.68 27.36
C PHE A 361 14.68 -17.53 28.36
N GLN A 362 14.55 -16.29 27.90
CA GLN A 362 14.75 -15.12 28.76
C GLN A 362 13.57 -14.85 29.68
N LYS A 363 12.34 -15.10 29.21
CA LYS A 363 11.12 -14.62 29.87
C LYS A 363 10.10 -15.70 30.23
N LEU A 364 10.13 -16.88 29.61
CA LEU A 364 9.01 -17.85 29.67
C LEU A 364 9.45 -19.22 30.23
N PRO A 365 9.74 -19.33 31.54
CA PRO A 365 10.30 -20.56 32.14
C PRO A 365 9.38 -21.78 32.03
N GLN A 366 8.06 -21.59 32.12
CA GLN A 366 7.09 -22.68 31.97
C GLN A 366 7.13 -23.27 30.56
N MET A 367 7.15 -22.41 29.54
CA MET A 367 7.24 -22.84 28.15
C MET A 367 8.58 -23.50 27.87
N PHE A 368 9.69 -22.91 28.34
CA PHE A 368 11.02 -23.49 28.22
C PHE A 368 11.06 -24.93 28.77
N LYS A 369 10.56 -25.15 29.99
CA LYS A 369 10.50 -26.48 30.61
C LYS A 369 9.73 -27.49 29.75
N SER A 370 8.68 -27.05 29.05
CA SER A 370 7.89 -27.91 28.18
C SER A 370 8.56 -28.24 26.84
N ILE A 371 9.48 -27.40 26.35
CA ILE A 371 10.07 -27.56 25.01
C ILE A 371 11.53 -28.02 25.02
N GLN A 372 12.26 -27.85 26.13
CA GLN A 372 13.71 -28.06 26.21
C GLN A 372 14.17 -29.45 25.75
N GLU A 373 13.44 -30.53 26.10
CA GLU A 373 13.80 -31.89 25.68
C GLU A 373 13.62 -32.09 24.18
N PHE A 374 12.51 -31.61 23.62
CA PHE A 374 12.25 -31.65 22.18
C PHE A 374 13.30 -30.84 21.42
N LEU A 375 13.65 -29.65 21.92
CA LEU A 375 14.64 -28.78 21.32
C LEU A 375 16.04 -29.43 21.33
N ALA A 376 16.45 -30.00 22.46
CA ALA A 376 17.71 -30.73 22.59
C ALA A 376 17.80 -31.92 21.63
N LEU A 377 16.76 -32.76 21.56
CA LEU A 377 16.69 -33.89 20.63
C LEU A 377 16.75 -33.43 19.17
N THR A 378 16.08 -32.33 18.84
CA THR A 378 16.10 -31.73 17.51
C THR A 378 17.51 -31.25 17.15
N ILE A 379 18.18 -30.54 18.06
CA ILE A 379 19.56 -30.07 17.87
C ILE A 379 20.50 -31.25 17.66
N ILE A 380 20.45 -32.29 18.50
CA ILE A 380 21.29 -33.49 18.37
C ILE A 380 21.08 -34.15 17.00
N LYS A 381 19.84 -34.17 16.50
CA LYS A 381 19.51 -34.76 15.21
C LYS A 381 20.08 -33.96 14.03
N TYR A 382 19.99 -32.63 14.06
CA TYR A 382 20.24 -31.79 12.90
C TYR A 382 21.57 -31.00 12.93
N ASN A 383 22.09 -30.65 14.10
CA ASN A 383 23.31 -29.86 14.27
C ASN A 383 24.57 -30.74 14.31
N LYS A 384 24.81 -31.50 13.24
CA LYS A 384 25.94 -32.43 13.12
C LYS A 384 27.16 -31.86 12.38
N ASN A 385 27.04 -30.65 11.83
CA ASN A 385 28.04 -30.02 10.96
C ASN A 385 28.39 -30.88 9.71
N GLU A 386 27.46 -31.73 9.29
CA GLU A 386 27.59 -32.56 8.10
C GLU A 386 27.18 -31.76 6.85
N LYS A 387 28.09 -31.68 5.87
CA LYS A 387 27.80 -31.03 4.59
C LYS A 387 27.06 -32.00 3.67
N LYS A 388 26.04 -31.52 2.97
CA LYS A 388 25.26 -32.31 2.02
C LYS A 388 25.28 -31.69 0.62
N LYS A 389 25.07 -32.53 -0.40
CA LYS A 389 24.88 -32.07 -1.77
C LYS A 389 23.46 -31.54 -1.92
N VAL A 390 23.32 -30.34 -2.47
CA VAL A 390 22.03 -29.66 -2.66
C VAL A 390 21.82 -29.42 -4.15
N GLY A 391 20.81 -30.08 -4.72
CA GLY A 391 20.54 -30.06 -6.16
C GLY A 391 21.76 -30.46 -7.01
N SER A 392 22.07 -29.63 -8.01
CA SER A 392 23.18 -29.80 -8.95
C SER A 392 24.47 -29.12 -8.50
N LEU A 393 24.54 -28.54 -7.30
CA LEU A 393 25.77 -27.93 -6.80
C LEU A 393 26.95 -28.91 -6.85
N GLN A 394 28.10 -28.43 -7.29
CA GLN A 394 29.32 -29.23 -7.43
C GLN A 394 29.94 -29.61 -6.08
N TYR A 395 29.72 -28.78 -5.05
CA TYR A 395 30.27 -28.94 -3.72
C TYR A 395 29.17 -29.15 -2.68
N ASN A 396 29.53 -29.82 -1.58
CA ASN A 396 28.62 -30.00 -0.45
C ASN A 396 28.58 -28.73 0.40
N ILE A 397 27.38 -28.31 0.80
CA ILE A 397 27.15 -27.16 1.65
C ILE A 397 26.56 -27.58 2.99
N SER A 398 26.76 -26.75 4.01
CA SER A 398 26.10 -26.94 5.31
C SER A 398 24.61 -26.58 5.19
N PRO A 399 23.73 -27.25 5.94
CA PRO A 399 22.33 -26.83 6.07
C PRO A 399 22.21 -25.38 6.58
N GLY A 400 21.23 -24.61 6.08
CA GLY A 400 21.12 -23.18 6.44
C GLY A 400 20.78 -22.92 7.91
N TYR A 401 20.10 -23.85 8.60
CA TYR A 401 19.81 -23.75 10.03
C TYR A 401 21.04 -23.96 10.94
N GLN A 402 22.19 -24.39 10.41
CA GLN A 402 23.35 -24.84 11.19
C GLN A 402 23.82 -23.78 12.21
N GLY A 403 24.00 -22.53 11.78
CA GLY A 403 24.47 -21.45 12.65
C GLY A 403 23.51 -21.13 13.80
N ILE A 404 22.21 -21.12 13.52
CA ILE A 404 21.19 -20.86 14.54
C ILE A 404 21.09 -22.02 15.52
N LEU A 405 21.15 -23.27 15.06
CA LEU A 405 21.17 -24.40 15.99
C LEU A 405 22.42 -24.36 16.88
N THR A 406 23.60 -23.97 16.38
CA THR A 406 24.78 -23.80 17.23
C THR A 406 24.60 -22.68 18.24
N LYS A 407 23.99 -21.56 17.85
CA LYS A 407 23.65 -20.47 18.77
C LYS A 407 22.72 -20.95 19.89
N ILE A 408 21.65 -21.67 19.54
CA ILE A 408 20.69 -22.23 20.50
C ILE A 408 21.33 -23.31 21.38
N SER A 409 22.23 -24.14 20.83
CA SER A 409 22.99 -25.11 21.62
C SER A 409 23.78 -24.43 22.74
N ASN A 410 24.45 -23.32 22.42
CA ASN A 410 25.20 -22.55 23.41
C ASN A 410 24.25 -21.93 24.45
N LEU A 411 23.07 -21.42 24.05
CA LEU A 411 22.06 -20.92 24.99
C LEU A 411 21.59 -22.01 25.97
N LEU A 412 21.39 -23.24 25.52
CA LEU A 412 21.03 -24.37 26.41
C LEU A 412 22.13 -24.69 27.42
N VAL A 413 23.40 -24.65 26.99
CA VAL A 413 24.56 -24.85 27.88
C VAL A 413 24.66 -23.72 28.90
N ASP A 414 24.52 -22.47 28.47
CA ASP A 414 24.56 -21.29 29.33
C ASP A 414 23.43 -21.29 30.38
N ASN A 415 22.29 -21.93 30.07
CA ASN A 415 21.16 -22.13 30.98
C ASN A 415 21.20 -23.46 31.75
N HIS A 416 22.34 -24.14 31.77
CA HIS A 416 22.57 -25.36 32.55
C HIS A 416 21.62 -26.54 32.23
N PHE A 417 21.10 -26.62 30.99
CA PHE A 417 20.37 -27.81 30.56
C PHE A 417 21.32 -29.01 30.46
N THR A 418 20.94 -30.13 31.08
CA THR A 418 21.76 -31.36 31.13
C THR A 418 20.88 -32.60 31.03
N ASN A 419 21.33 -33.56 30.23
CA ASN A 419 20.94 -34.96 30.29
C ASN A 419 22.05 -35.81 29.66
N GLU A 420 22.06 -37.12 29.89
CA GLU A 420 23.15 -38.02 29.46
C GLU A 420 23.47 -37.89 27.96
N VAL A 421 22.44 -37.82 27.11
CA VAL A 421 22.60 -37.76 25.65
C VAL A 421 23.06 -36.36 25.19
N TRP A 422 22.58 -35.31 25.85
CA TRP A 422 22.93 -33.92 25.58
C TRP A 422 24.36 -33.63 25.99
N ASP A 423 24.79 -34.08 27.16
CA ASP A 423 26.15 -33.89 27.64
C ASP A 423 27.16 -34.58 26.71
N GLN A 424 26.81 -35.75 26.19
CA GLN A 424 27.59 -36.41 25.15
C GLN A 424 27.69 -35.55 23.87
N TYR A 425 26.55 -35.02 23.38
CA TYR A 425 26.54 -34.13 22.22
C TYR A 425 27.40 -32.86 22.44
N VAL A 426 27.32 -32.25 23.63
CA VAL A 426 28.07 -31.05 23.98
C VAL A 426 29.58 -31.33 23.92
N ASN A 427 30.02 -32.43 24.53
CA ASN A 427 31.44 -32.82 24.57
C ASN A 427 31.99 -33.28 23.21
N ASP A 428 31.20 -34.04 22.45
CA ASP A 428 31.69 -34.69 21.23
C ASP A 428 31.53 -33.83 19.97
N THR A 429 30.43 -33.08 19.87
CA THR A 429 30.01 -32.38 18.64
C THR A 429 30.08 -30.88 18.80
N LEU A 430 29.38 -30.31 19.79
CA LEU A 430 29.32 -28.86 19.98
C LEU A 430 30.70 -28.27 20.29
N PHE A 431 31.52 -28.96 21.11
CA PHE A 431 32.88 -28.55 21.40
C PHE A 431 33.73 -28.39 20.12
N LYS A 432 33.65 -29.35 19.19
CA LYS A 432 34.36 -29.29 17.91
C LYS A 432 33.88 -28.13 17.05
N ILE A 433 32.57 -27.90 16.98
CA ILE A 433 32.00 -26.77 16.23
C ILE A 433 32.49 -25.45 16.82
N ASN A 434 32.35 -25.26 18.13
CA ASN A 434 32.77 -24.05 18.84
C ASN A 434 34.28 -23.80 18.74
N SER A 435 35.12 -24.85 18.70
CA SER A 435 36.57 -24.72 18.55
C SER A 435 36.98 -24.04 17.23
N VAL A 436 36.11 -24.11 16.21
CA VAL A 436 36.29 -23.43 14.93
C VAL A 436 35.55 -22.10 14.92
N GLU A 437 34.29 -22.05 15.36
CA GLU A 437 33.44 -20.86 15.24
C GLU A 437 33.78 -19.73 16.21
N LYS A 438 34.33 -20.05 17.39
CA LYS A 438 34.72 -19.05 18.41
C LYS A 438 36.22 -18.78 18.40
N GLN A 439 36.92 -19.13 17.33
CA GLN A 439 38.35 -18.89 17.21
C GLN A 439 38.60 -17.38 17.08
N LEU A 440 39.36 -16.82 18.03
CA LEU A 440 39.83 -15.44 17.97
C LEU A 440 40.89 -15.31 16.87
N LEU A 441 40.79 -14.24 16.07
CA LEU A 441 41.84 -13.84 15.14
C LEU A 441 42.57 -12.64 15.74
N CYS A 442 43.85 -12.83 16.09
CA CYS A 442 44.69 -11.79 16.71
C CYS A 442 44.04 -11.17 17.96
N ASP A 443 43.50 -12.01 18.86
CA ASP A 443 42.79 -11.62 20.09
C ASP A 443 41.50 -10.80 19.86
N VAL A 444 41.05 -10.68 18.62
CA VAL A 444 39.78 -10.05 18.24
C VAL A 444 38.79 -11.14 17.81
N ASP A 445 37.55 -11.05 18.32
CA ASP A 445 36.46 -11.87 17.81
C ASP A 445 36.11 -11.37 16.39
N PRO A 446 36.33 -12.19 15.34
CA PRO A 446 36.01 -11.79 13.96
C PRO A 446 34.50 -11.66 13.71
N LYS A 447 33.64 -12.09 14.66
CA LYS A 447 32.18 -12.00 14.60
C LYS A 447 31.64 -11.40 15.91
N PRO A 448 31.95 -10.12 16.21
CA PRO A 448 31.57 -9.52 17.48
C PRO A 448 30.05 -9.61 17.67
N ARG A 449 29.62 -10.19 18.79
CA ARG A 449 28.21 -10.20 19.18
C ARG A 449 27.74 -8.76 19.33
N GLN A 450 26.85 -8.28 18.46
CA GLN A 450 26.02 -7.13 18.82
C GLN A 450 25.13 -7.55 20.00
N MET A 451 25.45 -7.05 21.20
CA MET A 451 24.45 -7.01 22.27
C MET A 451 23.40 -6.00 21.84
N PHE A 452 22.17 -6.47 21.59
CA PHE A 452 21.08 -5.60 21.20
C PHE A 452 20.75 -4.64 22.35
N GLN A 453 21.02 -3.35 22.15
CA GLN A 453 20.24 -2.29 22.78
C GLN A 453 18.80 -2.40 22.28
N CYS A 454 17.85 -2.10 23.16
CA CYS A 454 16.43 -2.10 22.87
C CYS A 454 16.16 -1.14 21.69
N ILE A 455 15.92 -1.68 20.49
CA ILE A 455 15.50 -0.88 19.34
C ILE A 455 13.99 -0.67 19.50
N GLN A 456 13.62 0.48 20.05
CA GLN A 456 12.37 1.12 19.67
C GLN A 456 12.54 1.60 18.23
N ASP A 457 11.70 1.08 17.33
CA ASP A 457 10.99 1.84 16.29
C ASP A 457 10.75 1.11 14.96
N SER A 458 9.54 1.35 14.47
CA SER A 458 9.00 1.25 13.11
C SER A 458 9.38 0.03 12.26
N THR A 459 8.48 -0.94 12.25
CA THR A 459 8.44 -2.01 11.24
C THR A 459 7.73 -1.48 9.98
N THR A 460 8.45 -0.71 9.17
CA THR A 460 8.00 -0.36 7.81
C THR A 460 8.95 -1.00 6.80
N PHE A 461 8.41 -1.88 5.95
CA PHE A 461 9.12 -2.49 4.84
C PHE A 461 9.40 -1.44 3.75
N GLN A 462 10.66 -1.30 3.33
CA GLN A 462 10.99 -0.83 1.99
C GLN A 462 11.82 -1.90 1.25
N PRO A 463 11.47 -2.24 0.00
CA PRO A 463 12.29 -3.11 -0.82
C PRO A 463 13.55 -2.36 -1.26
N GLN A 464 14.73 -2.88 -0.92
CA GLN A 464 16.00 -2.34 -1.42
C GLN A 464 16.07 -2.54 -2.94
N LYS A 465 16.10 -1.42 -3.69
CA LYS A 465 16.54 -1.40 -5.08
C LYS A 465 18.02 -1.78 -5.13
N GLY A 466 18.35 -2.71 -6.03
CA GLY A 466 19.74 -3.10 -6.31
C GLY A 466 20.51 -1.93 -6.90
N ASN A 467 21.72 -1.70 -6.39
CA ASN A 467 22.72 -0.86 -7.04
C ASN A 467 23.84 -1.75 -7.53
N ASP A 468 24.05 -1.66 -8.84
CA ASP A 468 25.10 -2.32 -9.59
C ASP A 468 26.52 -1.88 -9.18
N ASP A 469 27.43 -2.83 -9.38
CA ASP A 469 28.89 -2.81 -9.30
C ASP A 469 29.59 -1.46 -9.56
N LYS A 470 30.52 -1.08 -8.68
CA LYS A 470 31.87 -0.58 -9.04
C LYS A 470 32.90 -0.95 -7.98
N GLU A 471 33.87 -1.76 -8.40
CA GLU A 471 35.14 -1.99 -7.72
C GLU A 471 35.98 -0.70 -7.73
N GLU A 472 36.51 -0.28 -6.58
CA GLU A 472 37.65 0.63 -6.51
C GLU A 472 38.70 0.05 -5.54
N ASP A 473 39.84 -0.31 -6.12
CA ASP A 473 41.07 -0.73 -5.46
C ASP A 473 41.63 0.41 -4.59
N ILE A 474 41.99 0.11 -3.33
CA ILE A 474 42.75 1.03 -2.48
C ILE A 474 44.16 0.47 -2.32
N GLU A 475 45.13 1.12 -2.98
CA GLU A 475 46.55 0.94 -2.77
C GLU A 475 46.95 1.40 -1.36
N VAL A 476 47.77 0.59 -0.69
CA VAL A 476 48.34 0.84 0.63
C VAL A 476 49.65 1.60 0.45
N GLU A 477 49.75 2.83 0.95
CA GLU A 477 51.03 3.47 1.23
C GLU A 477 51.25 3.54 2.76
N GLU A 478 52.29 2.87 3.22
CA GLU A 478 52.87 2.99 4.56
C GLU A 478 53.62 4.32 4.68
N GLU A 479 53.49 5.04 5.80
CA GLU A 479 54.60 5.87 6.30
C GLU A 479 54.48 6.19 7.81
N ASP A 480 55.46 5.64 8.53
CA ASP A 480 56.18 6.02 9.75
C ASP A 480 55.60 6.93 10.87
N ILE A 481 55.73 6.38 12.08
CA ILE A 481 55.67 7.02 13.40
C ILE A 481 56.98 7.77 13.69
N PRO A 482 56.94 8.90 14.41
CA PRO A 482 57.88 9.05 15.53
C PRO A 482 57.26 9.50 16.86
N GLU A 483 57.99 9.09 17.90
CA GLU A 483 57.75 9.02 19.33
C GLU A 483 57.78 10.36 20.12
N ASP A 484 57.21 10.28 21.34
CA ASP A 484 57.58 10.97 22.59
C ASP A 484 57.49 12.53 22.65
N ASP A 485 57.25 13.22 23.77
CA ASP A 485 57.40 12.87 25.19
C ASP A 485 56.60 13.86 26.09
N ASN A 486 56.10 13.34 27.22
CA ASN A 486 55.90 13.93 28.56
C ASN A 486 55.71 15.46 28.83
N ASN A 487 54.63 15.80 29.56
CA ASN A 487 54.61 16.51 30.88
C ASN A 487 53.13 16.76 31.30
N LYS A 488 52.58 16.12 32.34
CA LYS A 488 52.70 16.33 33.80
C LYS A 488 51.86 17.49 34.39
N GLU A 489 51.25 17.17 35.54
CA GLU A 489 50.61 17.98 36.60
C GLU A 489 49.07 18.14 36.48
N ASN A 490 48.26 17.47 37.34
CA ASN A 490 47.89 17.81 38.74
C ASN A 490 47.40 19.27 38.86
N GLU A 491 46.26 19.63 39.44
CA GLU A 491 45.67 19.21 40.71
C GLU A 491 44.27 19.86 40.90
N ASN A 492 43.52 19.26 41.83
CA ASN A 492 42.28 19.65 42.53
C ASN A 492 41.98 21.15 42.73
N ASP A 493 40.70 21.53 42.84
CA ASP A 493 40.02 21.77 44.14
C ASP A 493 38.59 22.35 43.99
N ASP A 494 37.75 21.93 44.94
CA ASP A 494 36.37 22.33 45.26
C ASP A 494 36.15 23.85 45.46
N TYR A 495 34.91 24.33 45.22
CA TYR A 495 34.08 25.13 46.15
C TYR A 495 32.68 25.43 45.56
N ASP A 496 31.67 24.72 46.04
CA ASP A 496 30.35 25.15 46.57
C ASP A 496 29.89 26.63 46.37
N LYS A 497 28.73 26.85 45.69
CA LYS A 497 27.40 27.17 46.29
C LYS A 497 26.40 27.88 45.37
N ASP A 498 25.17 27.35 45.41
CA ASP A 498 23.84 27.98 45.36
C ASP A 498 23.52 29.03 44.28
N GLN A 499 22.61 28.67 43.36
CA GLN A 499 21.43 29.50 43.03
C GLN A 499 20.39 28.75 42.18
N ASP A 500 19.20 28.62 42.76
CA ASP A 500 17.85 28.76 42.22
C ASP A 500 17.44 28.10 40.88
N LEU A 501 16.36 27.33 41.03
CA LEU A 501 15.48 26.78 40.02
C LEU A 501 14.72 27.88 39.27
N GLU A 502 14.99 28.04 37.98
CA GLU A 502 14.03 28.40 36.94
C GLU A 502 14.69 28.12 35.58
N PHE A 503 14.24 27.08 34.87
CA PHE A 503 14.48 26.96 33.43
C PHE A 503 13.19 26.54 32.73
N ASP A 504 12.81 27.42 31.83
CA ASP A 504 11.66 27.37 30.94
C ASP A 504 11.77 26.26 29.90
N GLN A 505 10.57 25.92 29.45
CA GLN A 505 10.14 25.30 28.21
C GLN A 505 11.04 25.58 27.01
N GLU A 506 11.57 24.53 26.39
CA GLU A 506 11.84 24.48 24.95
C GLU A 506 12.09 23.03 24.54
N GLN A 507 11.04 22.34 24.10
CA GLN A 507 11.11 21.12 23.28
C GLN A 507 9.70 20.84 22.71
N ASP A 508 9.30 21.67 21.75
CA ASP A 508 8.12 21.45 20.89
C ASP A 508 8.30 22.19 19.54
N GLN A 509 9.41 21.93 18.83
CA GLN A 509 9.62 22.48 17.47
C GLN A 509 10.19 21.50 16.42
N ASP A 510 10.49 20.25 16.79
CA ASP A 510 11.11 19.31 15.85
C ASP A 510 10.13 18.33 15.16
N GLN A 511 8.82 18.40 15.43
CA GLN A 511 7.82 17.54 14.76
C GLN A 511 7.09 18.18 13.57
N GLU A 512 7.16 19.52 13.40
CA GLU A 512 6.53 20.19 12.24
C GLU A 512 7.41 20.19 10.98
N GLN A 513 8.74 20.18 11.12
CA GLN A 513 9.68 20.25 9.98
C GLN A 513 9.84 18.93 9.21
N GLU A 514 9.60 17.78 9.83
CA GLU A 514 9.67 16.48 9.13
C GLU A 514 8.40 16.17 8.33
N GLN A 515 7.24 16.72 8.72
CA GLN A 515 6.04 16.63 7.89
C GLN A 515 6.16 17.50 6.63
N GLU A 516 6.64 18.75 6.73
CA GLU A 516 6.84 19.62 5.56
C GLU A 516 7.81 19.03 4.52
N LYS A 517 8.92 18.41 4.95
CA LYS A 517 9.89 17.78 4.02
C LYS A 517 9.36 16.56 3.27
N PHE A 518 8.38 15.85 3.84
CA PHE A 518 7.74 14.71 3.16
C PHE A 518 6.68 15.17 2.15
N TYR A 519 6.07 16.34 2.35
CA TYR A 519 5.17 16.96 1.38
C TYR A 519 5.91 17.58 0.19
N ASP A 520 7.07 18.23 0.41
CA ASP A 520 7.87 18.84 -0.67
C ASP A 520 8.37 17.82 -1.71
N CYS A 521 8.81 16.63 -1.28
CA CYS A 521 9.28 15.58 -2.19
C CYS A 521 8.18 15.03 -3.13
N ASN A 522 6.90 15.15 -2.73
CA ASN A 522 5.76 14.74 -3.56
C ASN A 522 5.28 15.83 -4.52
N GLU A 523 5.55 17.11 -4.24
CA GLU A 523 5.24 18.20 -5.17
C GLU A 523 6.19 18.23 -6.35
N GLU A 524 7.50 18.01 -6.16
CA GLU A 524 8.47 17.92 -7.27
C GLU A 524 8.20 16.75 -8.22
N GLY A 525 7.84 15.58 -7.67
CA GLY A 525 7.45 14.42 -8.49
C GLY A 525 6.15 14.63 -9.26
N ARG A 526 5.20 15.38 -8.68
CA ARG A 526 3.97 15.80 -9.38
C ARG A 526 4.24 16.86 -10.45
N LEU A 527 5.14 17.81 -10.19
CA LEU A 527 5.57 18.82 -11.16
C LEU A 527 6.24 18.17 -12.39
N GLN A 528 7.08 17.14 -12.20
CA GLN A 528 7.65 16.38 -13.32
C GLN A 528 6.58 15.63 -14.12
N GLN A 529 5.63 14.96 -13.46
CA GLN A 529 4.49 14.34 -14.15
C GLN A 529 3.61 15.36 -14.87
N LEU A 530 3.47 16.58 -14.32
CA LEU A 530 2.71 17.68 -14.92
C LEU A 530 3.41 18.27 -16.14
N GLU A 531 4.73 18.42 -16.10
CA GLU A 531 5.53 18.84 -17.25
C GLU A 531 5.47 17.78 -18.36
N GLU A 532 5.55 16.49 -18.02
CA GLU A 532 5.41 15.40 -18.99
C GLU A 532 4.01 15.36 -19.63
N MET A 533 2.94 15.53 -18.84
CA MET A 533 1.56 15.57 -19.36
C MET A 533 1.31 16.81 -20.24
N GLN A 534 1.81 17.99 -19.83
CA GLN A 534 1.70 19.21 -20.63
C GLN A 534 2.50 19.11 -21.93
N GLN A 535 3.67 18.48 -21.90
CA GLN A 535 4.47 18.23 -23.10
C GLN A 535 3.78 17.22 -24.03
N GLN A 536 3.12 16.18 -23.50
CA GLN A 536 2.34 15.24 -24.31
C GLN A 536 1.14 15.93 -24.98
N ILE A 537 0.39 16.76 -24.24
CA ILE A 537 -0.76 17.51 -24.79
C ILE A 537 -0.32 18.50 -25.88
N GLN A 538 0.80 19.21 -25.70
CA GLN A 538 1.34 20.15 -26.69
C GLN A 538 1.93 19.47 -27.94
N GLN A 539 2.40 18.22 -27.83
CA GLN A 539 2.94 17.45 -28.95
C GLN A 539 1.86 16.77 -29.81
N GLU A 540 0.66 16.56 -29.26
CA GLU A 540 -0.46 15.92 -29.95
C GLU A 540 -1.36 16.90 -30.73
N GLU A 541 -1.47 18.17 -30.29
CA GLU A 541 -2.27 19.21 -30.97
C GLU A 541 -2.02 19.32 -32.50
N PRO A 542 -0.77 19.33 -33.02
CA PRO A 542 -0.52 19.41 -34.46
C PRO A 542 -0.67 18.08 -35.22
N LYS A 543 -0.68 16.93 -34.53
CA LYS A 543 -0.96 15.62 -35.16
C LYS A 543 -2.46 15.43 -35.39
N VAL A 544 -3.31 15.95 -34.50
CA VAL A 544 -4.77 15.84 -34.60
C VAL A 544 -5.32 16.62 -35.81
N GLU A 545 -4.80 17.82 -36.12
CA GLU A 545 -5.18 18.56 -37.35
C GLU A 545 -4.79 17.79 -38.63
N TYR A 546 -3.65 17.11 -38.62
CA TYR A 546 -3.20 16.27 -39.73
C TYR A 546 -4.10 15.04 -39.92
N PHE A 547 -4.44 14.32 -38.83
CA PHE A 547 -5.35 13.18 -38.87
C PHE A 547 -6.79 13.56 -39.19
N GLN A 548 -7.30 14.71 -38.71
CA GLN A 548 -8.64 15.22 -39.07
C GLN A 548 -8.74 15.57 -40.56
N SER A 549 -7.67 16.13 -41.17
CA SER A 549 -7.64 16.40 -42.61
C SER A 549 -7.59 15.14 -43.48
N LYS A 550 -7.00 14.06 -42.94
CA LYS A 550 -6.87 12.75 -43.61
C LYS A 550 -8.15 11.91 -43.44
N HIS A 551 -8.79 11.95 -42.26
CA HIS A 551 -10.09 11.31 -42.00
C HIS A 551 -11.24 11.96 -42.77
N LYS A 552 -11.26 13.29 -42.93
CA LYS A 552 -12.28 13.95 -43.76
C LYS A 552 -12.18 13.54 -45.24
N LYS A 553 -10.96 13.39 -45.76
CA LYS A 553 -10.73 12.88 -47.13
C LYS A 553 -11.04 11.40 -47.29
N SER A 554 -10.68 10.57 -46.30
CA SER A 554 -11.00 9.13 -46.31
C SER A 554 -12.50 8.88 -46.22
N SER A 555 -13.23 9.64 -45.38
CA SER A 555 -14.68 9.47 -45.18
C SER A 555 -15.48 9.88 -46.43
N GLU A 556 -15.08 10.96 -47.12
CA GLU A 556 -15.74 11.36 -48.37
C GLU A 556 -15.43 10.40 -49.53
N GLU A 557 -14.24 9.76 -49.56
CA GLU A 557 -13.91 8.72 -50.55
C GLU A 557 -14.58 7.36 -50.24
N GLN A 558 -14.76 7.01 -48.96
CA GLN A 558 -15.47 5.80 -48.53
C GLN A 558 -16.98 5.88 -48.80
N GLU A 559 -17.64 7.01 -48.49
CA GLU A 559 -19.08 7.19 -48.76
C GLU A 559 -19.40 7.07 -50.26
N LEU A 560 -18.50 7.52 -51.15
CA LEU A 560 -18.62 7.38 -52.60
C LEU A 560 -18.43 5.94 -53.10
N ILE A 561 -17.69 5.11 -52.38
CA ILE A 561 -17.47 3.69 -52.69
C ILE A 561 -18.65 2.86 -52.17
N ASP A 562 -19.11 3.13 -50.95
CA ASP A 562 -20.26 2.47 -50.32
C ASP A 562 -21.56 2.71 -51.11
N GLU A 563 -21.80 3.92 -51.61
CA GLU A 563 -22.95 4.22 -52.49
C GLU A 563 -22.89 3.43 -53.82
N GLN A 564 -21.70 3.23 -54.39
CA GLN A 564 -21.52 2.44 -55.63
C GLN A 564 -21.71 0.92 -55.38
N ILE A 565 -21.34 0.44 -54.20
CA ILE A 565 -21.49 -0.96 -53.80
C ILE A 565 -22.96 -1.27 -53.47
N GLU A 566 -23.68 -0.38 -52.80
CA GLU A 566 -25.12 -0.51 -52.59
C GLU A 566 -25.90 -0.56 -53.90
N GLU A 567 -25.49 0.21 -54.93
CA GLU A 567 -26.08 0.14 -56.28
C GLU A 567 -25.87 -1.22 -56.95
N ILE A 568 -24.71 -1.87 -56.74
CA ILE A 568 -24.35 -3.16 -57.34
C ILE A 568 -25.02 -4.33 -56.60
N ILE A 569 -25.13 -4.25 -55.27
CA ILE A 569 -25.79 -5.27 -54.43
C ILE A 569 -27.32 -5.24 -54.59
N SER A 570 -27.88 -4.07 -54.90
CA SER A 570 -29.32 -3.89 -55.14
C SER A 570 -29.81 -4.38 -56.51
N ASP A 571 -28.90 -4.72 -57.44
CA ASP A 571 -29.26 -5.30 -58.75
C ASP A 571 -29.58 -6.81 -58.62
N PRO A 572 -30.82 -7.25 -58.89
CA PRO A 572 -31.23 -8.64 -58.76
C PRO A 572 -30.56 -9.61 -59.74
N GLN A 573 -29.73 -9.14 -60.69
CA GLN A 573 -28.91 -10.00 -61.57
C GLN A 573 -27.48 -10.26 -61.07
N THR A 574 -27.05 -9.59 -59.99
CA THR A 574 -25.70 -9.75 -59.45
C THR A 574 -25.52 -11.12 -58.80
N LYS A 575 -24.53 -11.90 -59.25
CA LYS A 575 -24.30 -13.26 -58.75
C LYS A 575 -23.61 -13.24 -57.38
N PRO A 576 -23.94 -14.16 -56.45
CA PRO A 576 -23.36 -14.19 -55.10
C PRO A 576 -21.82 -14.22 -55.06
N GLU A 577 -21.20 -14.88 -56.05
CA GLU A 577 -19.74 -14.97 -56.18
C GLU A 577 -19.07 -13.63 -56.53
N GLN A 578 -19.78 -12.72 -57.19
CA GLN A 578 -19.29 -11.37 -57.50
C GLN A 578 -19.35 -10.46 -56.26
N VAL A 579 -20.40 -10.60 -55.45
CA VAL A 579 -20.53 -9.89 -54.17
C VAL A 579 -19.42 -10.32 -53.21
N ALA A 580 -19.14 -11.62 -53.13
CA ALA A 580 -18.05 -12.15 -52.30
C ALA A 580 -16.65 -11.65 -52.73
N GLN A 581 -16.41 -11.48 -54.05
CA GLN A 581 -15.16 -10.93 -54.55
C GLN A 581 -15.00 -9.42 -54.30
N ILE A 582 -16.09 -8.66 -54.26
CA ILE A 582 -16.05 -7.22 -53.96
C ILE A 582 -15.68 -7.02 -52.48
N ILE A 583 -16.31 -7.78 -51.58
CA ILE A 583 -16.04 -7.74 -50.13
C ILE A 583 -14.59 -8.15 -49.82
N GLN A 584 -14.07 -9.20 -50.47
CA GLN A 584 -12.66 -9.63 -50.27
C GLN A 584 -11.63 -8.61 -50.78
N ASN A 585 -11.98 -7.78 -51.76
CA ASN A 585 -11.07 -6.75 -52.25
C ASN A 585 -11.04 -5.51 -51.34
N GLU A 586 -12.07 -5.28 -50.52
CA GLU A 586 -12.07 -4.24 -49.48
C GLU A 586 -11.20 -4.61 -48.28
N GLU A 587 -11.21 -5.88 -47.87
CA GLU A 587 -10.35 -6.38 -46.77
C GLU A 587 -8.86 -6.17 -47.07
N ALA A 588 -8.46 -6.13 -48.35
CA ALA A 588 -7.07 -5.89 -48.76
C ALA A 588 -6.65 -4.41 -48.73
N PHE A 589 -7.58 -3.46 -48.54
CA PHE A 589 -7.31 -2.01 -48.51
C PHE A 589 -7.28 -1.41 -47.09
N ILE A 590 -7.58 -2.20 -46.05
CA ILE A 590 -7.63 -1.75 -44.64
C ILE A 590 -6.62 -2.57 -43.81
N ASP A 591 -5.32 -2.36 -44.06
CA ASP A 591 -4.24 -3.05 -43.32
C ASP A 591 -3.40 -2.08 -42.45
N ASP A 592 -3.95 -0.91 -42.09
CA ASP A 592 -3.21 0.11 -41.33
C ASP A 592 -4.00 0.77 -40.17
N ILE A 593 -5.04 0.11 -39.64
CA ILE A 593 -5.79 0.55 -38.45
C ILE A 593 -5.77 -0.55 -37.39
N GLY A 594 -5.35 -0.21 -36.16
CA GLY A 594 -5.04 -1.14 -35.08
C GLY A 594 -6.23 -1.90 -34.44
N PRO A 595 -5.96 -2.86 -33.53
CA PRO A 595 -6.84 -4.01 -33.28
C PRO A 595 -8.11 -3.78 -32.43
N LEU A 596 -8.48 -2.55 -32.08
CA LEU A 596 -9.53 -2.28 -31.08
C LEU A 596 -10.88 -1.81 -31.65
N GLU A 597 -10.99 -1.59 -32.97
CA GLU A 597 -12.26 -1.21 -33.62
C GLU A 597 -12.90 -2.34 -34.46
N LEU A 598 -12.23 -3.48 -34.62
CA LEU A 598 -12.69 -4.59 -35.47
C LEU A 598 -13.79 -5.46 -34.84
N GLU A 599 -13.86 -5.57 -33.51
CA GLU A 599 -14.79 -6.51 -32.86
C GLU A 599 -16.25 -6.00 -32.77
N ASN A 600 -16.51 -4.69 -32.80
CA ASN A 600 -17.87 -4.16 -32.61
C ASN A 600 -18.65 -3.88 -33.91
N LYS A 601 -17.99 -3.78 -35.07
CA LYS A 601 -18.66 -3.51 -36.36
C LYS A 601 -18.99 -4.77 -37.17
N GLN A 602 -18.17 -5.82 -37.09
CA GLN A 602 -18.38 -7.07 -37.84
C GLN A 602 -19.64 -7.81 -37.39
N ASP A 603 -19.97 -7.80 -36.09
CA ASP A 603 -21.16 -8.47 -35.56
C ASP A 603 -22.48 -7.77 -35.94
N HIS A 604 -22.45 -6.48 -36.29
CA HIS A 604 -23.67 -5.71 -36.56
C HIS A 604 -24.15 -5.81 -38.02
N GLN A 605 -23.24 -5.81 -38.99
CA GLN A 605 -23.58 -5.89 -40.42
C GLN A 605 -23.91 -7.31 -40.87
N VAL A 606 -23.18 -8.31 -40.36
CA VAL A 606 -23.46 -9.74 -40.65
C VAL A 606 -24.84 -10.13 -40.12
N ASN A 607 -25.22 -9.65 -38.93
CA ASN A 607 -26.54 -9.92 -38.34
C ASN A 607 -27.71 -9.24 -39.08
N GLU A 608 -27.49 -8.11 -39.77
CA GLU A 608 -28.51 -7.44 -40.59
C GLU A 608 -28.81 -8.21 -41.89
N TYR A 609 -27.79 -8.78 -42.53
CA TYR A 609 -27.93 -9.57 -43.76
C TYR A 609 -28.74 -10.86 -43.52
N TYR A 610 -28.38 -11.64 -42.49
CA TYR A 610 -29.12 -12.87 -42.16
C TYR A 610 -30.55 -12.59 -41.69
N LYS A 611 -30.79 -11.47 -40.98
CA LYS A 611 -32.16 -11.05 -40.61
C LYS A 611 -33.03 -10.64 -41.79
N LYS A 612 -32.45 -10.12 -42.88
CA LYS A 612 -33.20 -9.74 -44.10
C LYS A 612 -33.46 -10.91 -45.05
N HIS A 613 -32.77 -12.04 -44.89
CA HIS A 613 -32.89 -13.20 -45.79
C HIS A 613 -33.43 -14.49 -45.16
N ASP A 614 -33.65 -14.54 -43.83
CA ASP A 614 -34.38 -15.63 -43.15
C ASP A 614 -35.88 -15.29 -42.94
N ASP A 615 -36.61 -14.96 -44.01
CA ASP A 615 -38.09 -14.97 -43.99
C ASP A 615 -38.58 -16.38 -44.40
N PRO A 616 -39.28 -17.15 -43.54
CA PRO A 616 -39.71 -18.53 -43.81
C PRO A 616 -40.87 -18.62 -44.82
N LYS A 617 -40.94 -17.70 -45.79
CA LYS A 617 -41.90 -17.70 -46.91
C LYS A 617 -41.28 -17.93 -48.28
N ASN A 618 -39.98 -18.22 -48.37
CA ASN A 618 -39.30 -18.57 -49.62
C ASN A 618 -38.74 -20.01 -49.60
N GLU A 619 -39.54 -20.99 -49.18
CA GLU A 619 -39.35 -22.39 -49.56
C GLU A 619 -40.54 -22.85 -50.41
N GLU A 620 -40.43 -22.65 -51.73
CA GLU A 620 -41.05 -23.49 -52.79
C GLU A 620 -39.99 -23.86 -53.83
#